data_AF-A0A0B6Y4Q4-F1
#
_entry.id   AF-A0A0B6Y4Q4-F1
#
_cell.length_a   1.000
_cell.length_b   1.000
_cell.length_c   1.000
_cell.angle_alpha   90.00
_cell.angle_beta   90.00
_cell.angle_gamma   90.00
#
_symmetry.space_group_name_H-M   'P 1'
#
loop_
_entity.id
_entity.type
_entity.pdbx_description
1 polymer ?
#
loop_
_entity_poly.entity_id
_entity_poly.type
_entity_poly.pdbx_seq_one_letter_code
_entity_poly.pdbx_strand_id
1 'polypeptide(L)'
;KMLPTPAKFHYIFNLRDLSRIWQGMLNTISSVVTNVKILMGLWKHECCCVIADRFVSFEDAAWFNKTMTRVIHEESGEDVAAFLEHSENFVDFLRDAPEATGDESEEADFDMPK
;
A
#
# COMPACT_ATOMS: atom_id res chain seq x y z
N LYS A 1 13.29 -6.39 15.82
CA LYS A 1 12.66 -7.52 15.07
C LYS A 1 12.59 -7.13 13.60
N MET A 2 12.62 -8.10 12.68
CA MET A 2 12.81 -7.88 11.24
C MET A 2 14.16 -7.21 10.88
N LEU A 3 15.23 -7.63 11.57
CA LEU A 3 16.58 -7.26 11.16
C LEU A 3 17.02 -8.17 10.01
N PRO A 4 17.86 -7.69 9.09
CA PRO A 4 18.47 -8.53 8.08
C PRO A 4 19.19 -9.70 8.75
N THR A 5 18.90 -10.90 8.29
CA THR A 5 19.64 -12.13 8.63
C THR A 5 20.08 -12.79 7.33
N PRO A 6 21.02 -13.75 7.33
CA PRO A 6 21.35 -14.50 6.11
C PRO A 6 20.12 -15.11 5.42
N ALA A 7 19.10 -15.54 6.18
CA ALA A 7 17.85 -16.07 5.65
C ALA A 7 16.83 -14.99 5.23
N LYS A 8 17.03 -13.73 5.64
CA LYS A 8 16.13 -12.58 5.41
C LYS A 8 16.95 -11.35 5.01
N PHE A 9 17.90 -11.50 4.08
CA PHE A 9 18.87 -10.44 3.76
C PHE A 9 18.21 -9.25 3.05
N HIS A 10 17.09 -9.49 2.36
CA HIS A 10 16.27 -8.48 1.66
C HIS A 10 15.36 -7.66 2.59
N TYR A 11 15.36 -7.94 3.91
CA TYR A 11 14.59 -7.19 4.91
C TYR A 11 15.27 -5.85 5.25
N ILE A 12 15.45 -5.01 4.24
CA ILE A 12 15.99 -3.66 4.38
C ILE A 12 14.82 -2.70 4.24
N PHE A 13 14.35 -2.18 5.39
CA PHE A 13 13.28 -1.19 5.45
C PHE A 13 13.88 0.19 5.65
N ASN A 14 13.58 1.13 4.75
CA ASN A 14 14.11 2.50 4.83
C ASN A 14 13.06 3.53 4.37
N LEU A 15 13.40 4.82 4.42
CA LEU A 15 12.46 5.90 4.11
C LEU A 15 11.94 5.89 2.65
N ARG A 16 12.61 5.21 1.72
CA ARG A 16 12.11 5.02 0.35
C ARG A 16 10.81 4.21 0.34
N ASP A 17 10.62 3.30 1.29
CA ASP A 17 9.40 2.51 1.38
C ASP A 17 8.20 3.40 1.69
N LEU A 18 8.39 4.43 2.53
CA LEU A 18 7.36 5.43 2.77
C LEU A 18 7.00 6.19 1.48
N SER A 19 8.00 6.58 0.68
CA SER A 19 7.75 7.23 -0.62
C SER A 19 6.95 6.33 -1.57
N ARG A 20 7.21 5.02 -1.60
CA ARG A 20 6.45 4.08 -2.44
C ARG A 20 4.99 3.95 -2.01
N ILE A 21 4.74 3.90 -0.71
CA ILE A 21 3.37 3.89 -0.16
C ILE A 21 2.63 5.16 -0.60
N TRP A 22 3.26 6.33 -0.46
CA TRP A 22 2.65 7.58 -0.93
C TRP A 22 2.43 7.62 -2.44
N GLN A 23 3.37 7.08 -3.23
CA GLN A 23 3.22 7.02 -4.67
C GLN A 23 2.00 6.15 -5.07
N GLY A 24 1.83 4.97 -4.47
CA GLY A 24 0.66 4.13 -4.72
C GLY A 24 -0.66 4.79 -4.31
N MET A 25 -0.66 5.48 -3.16
CA MET A 25 -1.80 6.28 -2.70
C MET A 25 -2.19 7.37 -3.72
N LEU A 26 -1.19 8.07 -4.28
CA LEU A 26 -1.40 9.19 -5.22
C LEU A 26 -1.75 8.74 -6.64
N ASN A 27 -1.36 7.52 -7.04
CA ASN A 27 -1.73 6.94 -8.33
C ASN A 27 -3.20 6.50 -8.42
N THR A 28 -3.96 6.61 -7.33
CA THR A 28 -5.38 6.26 -7.33
C THR A 28 -6.25 7.41 -7.85
N ILE A 29 -7.31 7.07 -8.57
CA ILE A 29 -8.25 8.05 -9.14
C ILE A 29 -9.18 8.57 -8.04
N SER A 30 -9.39 9.89 -8.02
CA SER A 30 -10.30 10.57 -7.07
C SER A 30 -11.73 10.00 -7.06
N SER A 31 -12.20 9.46 -8.19
CA SER A 31 -13.52 8.81 -8.28
C SER A 31 -13.65 7.51 -7.47
N VAL A 32 -12.53 6.85 -7.15
CA VAL A 32 -12.51 5.61 -6.36
C VAL A 32 -12.48 5.94 -4.86
N VAL A 33 -11.70 6.95 -4.47
CA VAL A 33 -11.51 7.33 -3.06
C VAL A 33 -12.60 8.31 -2.62
N THR A 34 -13.80 7.78 -2.38
CA THR A 34 -14.98 8.62 -2.11
C THR A 34 -15.15 9.02 -0.64
N ASN A 35 -14.47 8.36 0.29
CA ASN A 35 -14.57 8.65 1.71
C ASN A 35 -13.31 8.20 2.48
N VAL A 36 -13.22 8.64 3.74
CA VAL A 36 -12.07 8.36 4.63
C VAL A 36 -11.85 6.86 4.84
N LYS A 37 -12.91 6.04 4.90
CA LYS A 37 -12.77 4.59 5.11
C LYS A 37 -12.10 3.91 3.93
N ILE A 38 -12.47 4.30 2.70
CA ILE A 38 -11.82 3.82 1.47
C ILE A 38 -10.37 4.32 1.41
N LEU A 39 -10.12 5.58 1.75
CA LEU A 39 -8.76 6.13 1.81
C LEU A 39 -7.87 5.34 2.78
N MET A 40 -8.38 5.00 3.95
CA MET A 40 -7.67 4.18 4.93
C MET A 40 -7.48 2.73 4.45
N GLY A 41 -8.45 2.20 3.68
CA GLY A 41 -8.32 0.91 3.00
C GLY A 41 -7.18 0.89 2.00
N LEU A 42 -7.09 1.93 1.18
CA LEU A 42 -6.00 2.12 0.22
C LEU A 42 -4.65 2.23 0.93
N TRP A 43 -4.58 3.01 2.01
CA TRP A 43 -3.34 3.12 2.80
C TRP A 43 -2.89 1.78 3.37
N LYS A 44 -3.82 1.00 3.93
CA LYS A 44 -3.53 -0.35 4.43
C LYS A 44 -3.05 -1.25 3.28
N HIS A 45 -3.71 -1.21 2.12
CA HIS A 45 -3.34 -1.98 0.94
C HIS A 45 -1.91 -1.65 0.47
N GLU A 46 -1.58 -0.37 0.31
CA GLU A 46 -0.25 0.05 -0.11
C GLU A 46 0.84 -0.34 0.89
N CYS A 47 0.52 -0.26 2.19
CA CYS A 47 1.41 -0.77 3.23
C CYS A 47 1.66 -2.29 3.09
N CYS A 48 0.62 -3.07 2.76
CA CYS A 48 0.79 -4.50 2.49
C CYS A 48 1.67 -4.76 1.27
N CYS A 49 1.40 -4.11 0.13
CA CYS A 49 2.16 -4.29 -1.11
C CYS A 49 3.65 -3.90 -0.95
N VAL A 50 3.94 -2.81 -0.24
CA VAL A 50 5.33 -2.32 -0.09
C VAL A 50 6.11 -3.03 1.02
N ILE A 51 5.44 -3.42 2.11
CA ILE A 51 6.09 -3.98 3.29
C ILE A 51 5.85 -5.48 3.39
N ALA A 52 4.59 -5.91 3.40
CA ALA A 52 4.21 -7.28 3.74
C ALA A 52 4.58 -8.31 2.67
N ASP A 53 4.59 -7.93 1.39
CA ASP A 53 4.99 -8.80 0.28
C ASP A 53 6.45 -9.29 0.38
N ARG A 54 7.28 -8.61 1.18
CA ARG A 54 8.67 -9.03 1.42
C ARG A 54 8.79 -10.14 2.46
N PHE A 55 7.72 -10.42 3.21
CA PHE A 55 7.78 -11.38 4.30
C PHE A 55 7.83 -12.83 3.81
N VAL A 56 8.73 -13.60 4.39
CA VAL A 56 8.93 -15.02 4.04
C VAL A 56 8.40 -15.99 5.11
N SER A 57 7.97 -15.48 6.26
CA SER A 57 7.48 -16.29 7.38
C SER A 57 6.15 -15.81 7.89
N PHE A 58 5.28 -16.75 8.28
CA PHE A 58 3.96 -16.47 8.80
C PHE A 58 4.01 -15.60 10.07
N GLU A 59 5.02 -15.77 10.93
CA GLU A 59 5.15 -14.97 12.15
C GLU A 59 5.36 -13.48 11.85
N ASP A 60 6.08 -13.14 10.79
CA ASP A 60 6.32 -11.76 10.36
C ASP A 60 5.03 -11.11 9.86
N ALA A 61 4.28 -11.83 9.01
CA ALA A 61 2.99 -11.38 8.51
C ALA A 61 1.96 -11.22 9.64
N ALA A 62 1.90 -12.17 10.57
CA ALA A 62 1.03 -12.10 11.73
C ALA A 62 1.37 -10.91 12.65
N TRP A 63 2.66 -10.67 12.89
CA TRP A 63 3.10 -9.50 13.65
C TRP A 63 2.72 -8.19 12.95
N PHE A 64 2.90 -8.11 11.63
CA PHE A 64 2.55 -6.93 10.85
C PHE A 64 1.05 -6.66 10.91
N ASN A 65 0.21 -7.66 10.66
CA ASN A 65 -1.25 -7.51 10.73
C ASN A 65 -1.72 -7.07 12.11
N LYS A 66 -1.15 -7.63 13.18
CA LYS A 66 -1.44 -7.20 14.56
C LYS A 66 -1.02 -5.77 14.82
N THR A 67 0.16 -5.37 14.33
CA THR A 67 0.69 -4.02 14.48
C THR A 67 -0.15 -3.00 13.72
N MET A 68 -0.53 -3.34 12.48
CA MET A 68 -1.40 -2.53 11.62
C MET A 68 -2.76 -2.29 12.28
N THR A 69 -3.41 -3.35 12.75
CA THR A 69 -4.71 -3.27 13.43
C THR A 69 -4.63 -2.38 14.67
N ARG A 70 -3.57 -2.53 15.47
CA ARG A 70 -3.35 -1.71 16.66
C ARG A 70 -3.19 -0.23 16.32
N VAL A 71 -2.37 0.11 15.32
CA VAL A 71 -2.13 1.51 14.91
C VAL A 71 -3.41 2.15 14.37
N ILE A 72 -4.18 1.43 13.55
CA ILE A 72 -5.48 1.91 13.06
C ILE A 72 -6.43 2.23 14.21
N HIS A 73 -6.48 1.34 15.21
CA HIS A 73 -7.35 1.52 16.38
C HIS A 73 -6.94 2.74 17.22
N GLU A 74 -5.64 2.89 17.45
CA GLU A 74 -5.04 4.00 18.22
C GLU A 74 -5.25 5.36 17.52
N GLU A 75 -5.05 5.44 16.20
CA GLU A 75 -4.98 6.72 15.48
C GLU A 75 -6.28 7.11 14.77
N SER A 76 -7.15 6.15 14.42
CA SER A 76 -8.35 6.39 13.58
C SER A 76 -9.68 6.03 14.24
N GLY A 77 -9.67 5.35 15.39
CA GLY A 77 -10.86 4.95 16.14
C GLY A 77 -11.55 3.66 15.66
N GLU A 78 -12.46 3.15 16.49
CA GLU A 78 -13.12 1.84 16.34
C GLU A 78 -13.90 1.69 15.02
N ASP A 79 -14.63 2.74 14.60
CA ASP A 79 -15.49 2.69 13.41
C ASP A 79 -14.71 2.45 12.12
N VAL A 80 -13.48 2.97 12.04
CA VAL A 80 -12.57 2.78 10.91
C VAL A 80 -11.90 1.41 11.03
N ALA A 81 -11.48 1.02 12.24
CA ALA A 81 -10.88 -0.28 12.50
C ALA A 81 -11.80 -1.44 12.09
N ALA A 82 -13.07 -1.39 12.49
CA ALA A 82 -14.07 -2.40 12.16
C ALA A 82 -14.32 -2.52 10.65
N PHE A 83 -14.30 -1.40 9.92
CA PHE A 83 -14.43 -1.40 8.47
C PHE A 83 -13.24 -2.11 7.81
N LEU A 84 -12.02 -1.85 8.29
CA LEU A 84 -10.78 -2.34 7.70
C LEU A 84 -10.46 -3.80 8.03
N GLU A 85 -11.22 -4.46 8.91
CA GLU A 85 -11.09 -5.91 9.13
C GLU A 85 -11.29 -6.69 7.83
N HIS A 86 -12.19 -6.22 6.97
CA HIS A 86 -12.47 -6.81 5.67
C HIS A 86 -11.66 -6.04 4.62
N SER A 87 -10.52 -6.60 4.19
CA SER A 87 -9.67 -5.95 3.21
C SER A 87 -10.35 -5.94 1.83
N GLU A 88 -10.53 -4.76 1.26
CA GLU A 88 -10.83 -4.60 -0.16
C GLU A 88 -9.51 -4.54 -0.93
N ASN A 89 -9.45 -5.21 -2.09
CA ASN A 89 -8.26 -5.18 -2.94
C ASN A 89 -8.35 -4.01 -3.91
N PHE A 90 -7.32 -3.17 -3.95
CA PHE A 90 -7.20 -2.09 -4.91
C PHE A 90 -6.42 -2.62 -6.12
N VAL A 91 -7.11 -2.86 -7.23
CA VAL A 91 -6.50 -3.38 -8.47
C VAL A 91 -6.90 -2.52 -9.67
N ASP A 92 -6.01 -2.45 -10.64
CA ASP A 92 -6.17 -1.71 -11.89
C ASP A 92 -6.11 -2.60 -13.15
N PHE A 93 -5.80 -3.89 -12.99
CA PHE A 93 -5.58 -4.86 -14.09
C PHE A 93 -6.72 -4.97 -15.12
N LEU A 94 -7.96 -4.66 -14.73
CA LEU A 94 -9.14 -4.73 -15.61
C LEU A 94 -9.80 -3.36 -15.84
N ARG A 95 -9.08 -2.26 -15.61
CA ARG A 95 -9.59 -0.92 -15.93
C ARG A 95 -9.47 -0.66 -17.43
N ASP A 96 -10.43 0.08 -17.96
CA ASP A 96 -10.36 0.57 -19.34
C ASP A 96 -9.09 1.43 -19.52
N ALA A 97 -8.52 1.38 -20.72
CA ALA A 97 -7.37 2.22 -21.05
C ALA A 97 -7.76 3.70 -20.83
N PRO A 98 -6.88 4.52 -20.25
CA PRO A 98 -7.16 5.94 -20.08
C PRO A 98 -7.49 6.55 -21.44
N GLU A 99 -8.56 7.36 -21.49
CA GLU A 99 -8.91 8.07 -22.72
C GLU A 99 -7.72 8.93 -23.14
N ALA A 100 -7.38 8.91 -24.43
CA ALA A 100 -6.37 9.78 -25.02
C ALA A 100 -6.87 11.23 -25.06
N THR A 101 -7.22 11.80 -23.91
CA THR A 101 -7.30 13.24 -23.74
C THR A 101 -5.88 13.74 -23.92
N GLY A 102 -5.63 14.51 -24.99
CA GLY A 102 -4.30 15.02 -25.37
C GLY A 102 -3.67 16.02 -24.39
N ASP A 103 -3.95 15.87 -23.10
CA ASP A 103 -3.19 16.44 -22.00
C ASP A 103 -2.16 15.38 -21.60
N GLU A 104 -1.05 15.35 -22.35
CA GLU A 104 0.13 14.58 -21.97
C GLU A 104 0.60 15.12 -20.62
N SER A 105 0.26 14.42 -19.52
CA SER A 105 0.98 14.66 -18.28
C SER A 105 2.43 14.28 -18.56
N GLU A 106 3.33 15.27 -18.54
CA GLU A 106 4.77 15.17 -18.87
C GLU A 106 5.57 14.19 -17.94
N GLU A 107 4.93 13.25 -17.25
CA GLU A 107 5.55 12.33 -16.30
C GLU A 107 5.39 10.84 -16.66
N ALA A 108 5.08 10.52 -17.92
CA ALA A 108 5.26 9.16 -18.42
C ALA A 108 6.67 8.94 -18.99
N ASP A 109 7.71 9.46 -18.34
CA ASP A 109 9.07 8.97 -18.59
C ASP A 109 9.28 7.69 -17.78
N PHE A 110 8.69 6.60 -18.28
CA PHE A 110 9.12 5.26 -17.92
C PHE A 110 10.50 5.02 -18.52
N ASP A 111 11.53 5.63 -17.94
CA ASP A 111 12.90 5.24 -18.25
C ASP A 111 13.09 3.82 -17.70
N MET A 112 12.95 2.86 -18.60
CA MET A 112 13.04 1.43 -18.35
C MET A 112 14.53 1.07 -18.20
N PRO A 113 15.01 0.65 -17.01
CA PRO A 113 16.40 0.24 -16.90
C PRO A 113 16.61 -1.04 -17.72
N LYS A 114 17.59 -1.01 -18.63
CA LYS A 114 18.10 -2.18 -19.35
C LYS A 114 18.61 -3.28 -18.41
#